data_AF-A0A423WZK6-F1
#
_entry.id   AF-A0A423WZK6-F1
#
_cell.length_a   1.000
_cell.length_b   1.000
_cell.length_c   1.000
_cell.angle_alpha   90.00
_cell.angle_beta   90.00
_cell.angle_gamma   90.00
#
_symmetry.space_group_name_H-M   'P 1'
#
loop_
_entity.id
_entity.type
_entity.pdbx_description
1 polymer ?
#
loop_
_entity_poly.entity_id
_entity_poly.type
_entity_poly.pdbx_seq_one_letter_code
_entity_poly.pdbx_strand_id
1 'polypeptide(L)'
;MNGGKVWSSVDRGVSADISGVDSRAAPPTQESNRNVITLFDFDEGDGSGSSRKRRNPWIICVVTFAFTFLTILFVMDIALRAGRRTWLKEENAAVDKVFSHLGEPGSIMNGNHTDFLKDVTPKPIHSHNDYWRKVPLFSALQQGCISVEADVWLFEQPERRDHLYVGHDEDSLKPDRTFQSLYIQPLVDILARQNPITDSYNFSSRGVFDVAPNQTLTLLVDVKTAGSETWTKVIEQLEPLRERGWLTHFANGTIHKRPITVVCTGNTPFDLLVQNTTYRDYFFDAPLAKLSDGPYDATNSYYASVSLGGAVGSTWFGSLRGDQVGKIRRQVGEAHAKGLKARYWDLPEWPVTTRNHIWDTLMEEGVDVLNADDIKAAAKREWK
;
A
#
# COMPACT_ATOMS: atom_id res chain seq x y z
N MET A 1 -23.06 -52.15 -13.91
CA MET A 1 -23.00 -52.37 -15.37
C MET A 1 -24.30 -51.87 -15.98
N ASN A 2 -24.21 -50.79 -16.76
CA ASN A 2 -25.19 -50.16 -17.67
C ASN A 2 -24.68 -48.71 -17.79
N GLY A 3 -24.12 -48.21 -18.89
CA GLY A 3 -24.28 -48.57 -20.30
C GLY A 3 -24.66 -47.28 -21.03
N GLY A 4 -23.70 -46.36 -21.18
CA GLY A 4 -23.90 -45.04 -21.80
C GLY A 4 -24.10 -45.12 -23.31
N LYS A 5 -24.85 -44.15 -23.85
CA LYS A 5 -24.93 -43.88 -25.29
C LYS A 5 -24.47 -42.45 -25.59
N VAL A 6 -23.43 -42.41 -26.39
CA VAL A 6 -22.78 -41.28 -27.06
C VAL A 6 -23.62 -40.87 -28.27
N TRP A 7 -23.65 -39.56 -28.58
CA TRP A 7 -23.93 -39.08 -29.93
C TRP A 7 -22.82 -38.13 -30.37
N SER A 8 -22.08 -38.57 -31.38
CA SER A 8 -21.18 -37.81 -32.23
C SER A 8 -21.79 -37.80 -33.63
N SER A 9 -21.79 -36.66 -34.32
CA SER A 9 -22.00 -36.64 -35.77
C SER A 9 -21.01 -35.68 -36.42
N VAL A 10 -20.30 -36.25 -37.38
CA VAL A 10 -19.37 -35.67 -38.35
C VAL A 10 -20.12 -35.68 -39.68
N ASP A 11 -20.02 -34.64 -40.52
CA ASP A 11 -19.51 -34.72 -41.90
C ASP A 11 -19.83 -33.52 -42.82
N ARG A 12 -18.81 -33.19 -43.65
CA ARG A 12 -18.82 -32.63 -45.04
C ARG A 12 -19.29 -31.18 -45.25
N GLY A 13 -18.75 -30.38 -46.18
CA GLY A 13 -17.80 -30.60 -47.28
C GLY A 13 -18.30 -29.96 -48.60
N VAL A 14 -17.71 -28.80 -48.95
CA VAL A 14 -17.40 -28.24 -50.30
C VAL A 14 -18.51 -27.80 -51.30
N SER A 15 -18.20 -26.67 -51.99
CA SER A 15 -18.69 -26.12 -53.28
C SER A 15 -20.06 -25.43 -53.29
N ALA A 16 -20.17 -24.10 -53.47
CA ALA A 16 -19.88 -23.23 -54.62
C ALA A 16 -21.03 -23.12 -55.64
N ASP A 17 -21.39 -21.85 -55.90
CA ASP A 17 -21.68 -21.22 -57.21
C ASP A 17 -23.11 -20.79 -57.55
N ILE A 18 -23.16 -19.80 -58.48
CA ILE A 18 -24.30 -19.18 -59.21
C ILE A 18 -24.86 -17.91 -58.51
N SER A 19 -24.99 -16.71 -59.10
CA SER A 19 -24.68 -16.03 -60.38
C SER A 19 -24.99 -14.54 -60.12
N GLY A 20 -24.46 -13.50 -60.75
CA GLY A 20 -23.96 -13.30 -62.11
C GLY A 20 -24.80 -12.20 -62.78
N VAL A 21 -24.27 -10.98 -62.91
CA VAL A 21 -24.57 -10.06 -64.02
C VAL A 21 -23.28 -9.31 -64.42
N ASP A 22 -22.82 -9.70 -65.61
CA ASP A 22 -21.94 -9.09 -66.61
C ASP A 22 -22.05 -7.55 -66.75
N SER A 23 -21.15 -6.77 -67.38
CA SER A 23 -19.85 -6.99 -68.03
C SER A 23 -19.31 -5.64 -68.56
N ARG A 24 -18.02 -5.67 -68.96
CA ARG A 24 -17.31 -4.86 -69.99
C ARG A 24 -16.52 -3.60 -69.58
N ALA A 25 -15.23 -3.86 -69.37
CA ALA A 25 -14.09 -3.46 -70.24
C ALA A 25 -13.62 -1.99 -70.36
N ALA A 26 -12.39 -1.80 -69.83
CA ALA A 26 -11.21 -1.10 -70.38
C ALA A 26 -11.05 0.45 -70.22
N PRO A 27 -9.77 0.94 -70.11
CA PRO A 27 -9.32 2.16 -69.41
C PRO A 27 -9.03 3.33 -70.41
N PRO A 28 -8.34 4.47 -70.08
CA PRO A 28 -7.61 4.94 -68.88
C PRO A 28 -8.11 6.31 -68.37
N THR A 29 -7.68 6.93 -67.26
CA THR A 29 -6.36 7.51 -66.94
C THR A 29 -6.33 7.99 -65.48
N GLN A 30 -5.15 7.93 -64.88
CA GLN A 30 -4.81 8.45 -63.54
C GLN A 30 -5.05 9.96 -63.41
N GLU A 31 -5.71 10.38 -62.33
CA GLU A 31 -5.42 11.64 -61.62
C GLU A 31 -6.16 11.68 -60.26
N SER A 32 -5.43 11.77 -59.15
CA SER A 32 -5.69 12.70 -58.04
C SER A 32 -4.83 12.38 -56.81
N ASN A 33 -3.77 13.16 -56.68
CA ASN A 33 -3.30 13.82 -55.46
C ASN A 33 -3.48 13.10 -54.11
N ARG A 34 -2.42 12.41 -53.67
CA ARG A 34 -1.99 12.43 -52.26
C ARG A 34 -0.48 12.70 -52.20
N ASN A 35 -0.14 13.99 -52.17
CA ASN A 35 1.22 14.41 -51.88
C ASN A 35 1.47 14.31 -50.38
N VAL A 36 2.25 13.29 -50.02
CA VAL A 36 3.14 13.27 -48.86
C VAL A 36 4.17 14.37 -49.09
N ILE A 37 4.10 15.46 -48.32
CA ILE A 37 5.14 16.50 -48.35
C ILE A 37 6.19 16.12 -47.31
N THR A 38 7.23 15.45 -47.80
CA THR A 38 8.54 15.41 -47.17
C THR A 38 9.18 16.79 -47.20
N LEU A 39 9.75 17.12 -46.05
CA LEU A 39 10.43 18.37 -45.72
C LEU A 39 11.80 18.41 -46.42
N PHE A 40 12.12 19.58 -46.99
CA PHE A 40 13.43 20.00 -47.52
C PHE A 40 13.85 19.39 -48.87
N ASP A 41 13.79 20.20 -49.94
CA ASP A 41 15.04 20.64 -50.58
C ASP A 41 14.85 21.90 -51.43
N PHE A 42 15.97 22.60 -51.58
CA PHE A 42 16.17 23.95 -52.12
C PHE A 42 15.87 24.05 -53.63
N ASP A 43 15.30 25.19 -54.05
CA ASP A 43 15.50 25.71 -55.40
C ASP A 43 15.92 27.18 -55.33
N GLU A 44 16.98 27.50 -56.09
CA GLU A 44 17.68 28.78 -56.13
C GLU A 44 17.13 29.69 -57.24
N GLY A 45 16.95 30.98 -56.92
CA GLY A 45 16.98 32.12 -57.86
C GLY A 45 15.77 32.29 -58.79
N ASP A 46 15.33 33.47 -59.20
CA ASP A 46 15.71 34.86 -58.99
C ASP A 46 14.46 35.69 -59.40
N GLY A 47 14.17 36.80 -58.71
CA GLY A 47 12.98 37.61 -59.00
C GLY A 47 12.53 38.54 -57.87
N SER A 48 13.41 39.46 -57.48
CA SER A 48 13.13 40.79 -56.91
C SER A 48 11.85 41.01 -56.05
N GLY A 49 12.00 40.88 -54.73
CA GLY A 49 11.05 41.43 -53.78
C GLY A 49 11.50 41.23 -52.33
N SER A 50 12.13 42.24 -51.73
CA SER A 50 12.58 42.17 -50.34
C SER A 50 11.39 42.11 -49.38
N SER A 51 10.94 40.91 -49.00
CA SER A 51 10.09 40.72 -47.82
C SER A 51 10.96 40.26 -46.65
N ARG A 52 11.14 41.14 -45.66
CA ARG A 52 11.68 40.77 -44.35
C ARG A 52 10.72 39.72 -43.76
N LYS A 53 11.13 38.44 -43.69
CA LYS A 53 10.48 37.42 -42.85
C LYS A 53 10.40 37.97 -41.42
N ARG A 54 9.23 38.47 -41.02
CA ARG A 54 8.94 38.83 -39.63
C ARG A 54 9.05 37.55 -38.80
N ARG A 55 10.18 37.39 -38.09
CA ARG A 55 10.30 36.41 -37.00
C ARG A 55 9.17 36.68 -36.02
N ASN A 56 8.27 35.72 -35.80
CA ASN A 56 7.18 35.84 -34.84
C ASN A 56 7.78 35.78 -33.42
N PRO A 57 7.91 36.92 -32.70
CA PRO A 57 8.57 36.94 -31.40
C PRO A 57 7.82 36.11 -30.36
N TRP A 58 6.51 35.91 -30.54
CA TRP A 58 5.66 35.07 -29.70
C TRP A 58 6.07 33.60 -29.66
N ILE A 59 6.52 33.03 -30.78
CA ILE A 59 6.96 31.62 -30.83
C ILE A 59 8.25 31.47 -30.01
N ILE A 60 9.16 32.46 -30.13
CA ILE A 60 10.39 32.48 -29.33
C ILE A 60 10.02 32.61 -27.84
N CYS A 61 9.09 33.49 -27.46
CA CYS A 61 8.67 33.63 -26.05
C CYS A 61 8.03 32.34 -25.50
N VAL A 62 7.14 31.68 -26.25
CA VAL A 62 6.48 30.43 -25.82
C VAL A 62 7.48 29.29 -25.69
N VAL A 63 8.38 29.11 -26.65
CA VAL A 63 9.43 28.09 -26.59
C VAL A 63 10.37 28.37 -25.42
N THR A 64 10.80 29.63 -25.22
CA THR A 64 11.65 30.01 -24.08
C THR A 64 10.95 29.76 -22.74
N PHE A 65 9.65 30.06 -22.64
CA PHE A 65 8.85 29.81 -21.44
C PHE A 65 8.68 28.31 -21.16
N ALA A 66 8.41 27.51 -22.20
CA ALA A 66 8.30 26.06 -22.07
C ALA A 66 9.63 25.42 -21.64
N PHE A 67 10.75 25.85 -22.23
CA PHE A 67 12.09 25.38 -21.83
C PHE A 67 12.40 25.78 -20.40
N THR A 68 12.20 27.05 -20.01
CA THR A 68 12.43 27.48 -18.62
C THR A 68 11.56 26.73 -17.62
N PHE A 69 10.28 26.49 -17.94
CA PHE A 69 9.38 25.67 -17.12
C PHE A 69 9.85 24.22 -16.98
N LEU A 70 10.24 23.57 -18.08
CA LEU A 70 10.82 22.22 -18.06
C LEU A 70 12.14 22.18 -17.27
N THR A 71 12.96 23.22 -17.36
CA THR A 71 14.22 23.31 -16.62
C THR A 71 13.95 23.45 -15.12
N ILE A 72 12.93 24.24 -14.73
CA ILE A 72 12.48 24.36 -13.33
C ILE A 72 11.96 23.01 -12.82
N LEU A 73 11.13 22.30 -13.60
CA LEU A 73 10.64 20.97 -13.23
C LEU A 73 11.79 19.97 -13.07
N PHE A 74 12.77 20.01 -13.96
CA PHE A 74 13.94 19.13 -13.90
C PHE A 74 14.84 19.44 -12.69
N VAL A 75 15.09 20.72 -12.42
CA VAL A 75 15.83 21.15 -11.21
C VAL A 75 15.06 20.79 -9.95
N MET A 76 13.74 20.92 -9.95
CA MET A 76 12.88 20.52 -8.85
C MET A 76 12.93 19.00 -8.63
N ASP A 77 12.86 18.19 -9.68
CA ASP A 77 13.03 16.73 -9.61
C ASP A 77 14.43 16.35 -9.08
N ILE A 78 15.49 17.01 -9.55
CA ILE A 78 16.84 16.80 -9.00
C ILE A 78 16.90 17.19 -7.52
N ALA A 79 16.32 18.32 -7.13
CA ALA A 79 16.28 18.77 -5.74
C ALA A 79 15.46 17.82 -4.85
N LEU A 80 14.33 17.31 -5.34
CA LEU A 80 13.51 16.30 -4.67
C LEU A 80 14.29 14.98 -4.53
N ARG A 81 14.99 14.52 -5.57
CA ARG A 81 15.84 13.32 -5.51
C ARG A 81 17.05 13.50 -4.59
N ALA A 82 17.67 14.68 -4.58
CA ALA A 82 18.78 15.01 -3.70
C ALA A 82 18.30 15.09 -2.24
N GLY A 83 17.17 15.75 -1.98
CA GLY A 83 16.50 15.81 -0.68
C GLY A 83 16.11 14.43 -0.17
N ARG A 84 15.55 13.58 -1.04
CA ARG A 84 15.26 12.17 -0.74
C ARG A 84 16.54 11.40 -0.42
N ARG A 85 17.63 11.59 -1.16
CA ARG A 85 18.93 10.95 -0.88
C ARG A 85 19.55 11.41 0.45
N THR A 86 19.49 12.69 0.79
CA THR A 86 20.02 13.20 2.06
C THR A 86 19.17 12.74 3.24
N TRP A 87 17.85 12.73 3.08
CA TRP A 87 16.92 12.21 4.08
C TRP A 87 17.13 10.70 4.32
N LEU A 88 17.25 9.90 3.25
CA LEU A 88 17.61 8.48 3.36
C LEU A 88 18.95 8.29 4.09
N LYS A 89 19.95 9.15 3.86
CA LYS A 89 21.25 9.07 4.57
C LYS A 89 21.15 9.32 6.07
N GLU A 90 20.38 10.32 6.51
CA GLU A 90 20.15 10.57 7.93
C GLU A 90 19.29 9.47 8.57
N GLU A 91 18.31 8.96 7.84
CA GLU A 91 17.51 7.82 8.28
C GLU A 91 18.39 6.59 8.52
N ASN A 92 19.28 6.34 7.57
CA ASN A 92 20.24 5.26 7.59
C ASN A 92 21.18 5.33 8.79
N ALA A 93 21.71 6.51 9.17
CA ALA A 93 22.71 6.62 10.24
C ALA A 93 22.18 6.31 11.65
N ALA A 94 20.95 6.73 11.97
CA ALA A 94 20.34 6.43 13.27
C ALA A 94 19.93 4.96 13.40
N VAL A 95 19.43 4.38 12.30
CA VAL A 95 19.09 2.96 12.22
C VAL A 95 20.36 2.12 12.21
N ASP A 96 21.40 2.52 11.47
CA ASP A 96 22.72 1.88 11.51
C ASP A 96 23.31 1.87 12.91
N LYS A 97 23.21 2.95 13.68
CA LYS A 97 23.72 2.97 15.05
C LYS A 97 23.02 1.96 15.99
N VAL A 98 21.76 1.66 15.73
CA VAL A 98 20.96 0.72 16.54
C VAL A 98 21.12 -0.71 16.05
N PHE A 99 21.17 -0.89 14.73
CA PHE A 99 21.11 -2.19 14.07
C PHE A 99 22.44 -2.64 13.46
N SER A 100 23.53 -1.87 13.58
CA SER A 100 24.89 -2.22 13.11
C SER A 100 25.40 -3.52 13.70
N HIS A 101 24.84 -3.93 14.84
CA HIS A 101 25.24 -5.15 15.52
C HIS A 101 24.34 -6.34 15.22
N LEU A 102 23.19 -6.20 14.53
CA LEU A 102 22.30 -7.34 14.23
C LEU A 102 23.10 -8.50 13.59
N GLY A 103 23.20 -9.63 14.28
CA GLY A 103 23.88 -10.84 13.80
C GLY A 103 25.25 -11.13 14.44
N GLU A 104 25.83 -10.22 15.22
CA GLU A 104 27.05 -10.53 16.00
C GLU A 104 26.74 -11.38 17.26
N PRO A 105 27.69 -12.16 17.80
CA PRO A 105 27.56 -12.77 19.12
C PRO A 105 27.38 -11.66 20.17
N GLY A 106 26.22 -11.61 20.85
CA GLY A 106 25.82 -10.50 21.73
C GLY A 106 25.02 -9.37 21.06
N SER A 107 24.59 -9.54 19.80
CA SER A 107 23.65 -8.64 19.13
C SER A 107 22.22 -8.74 19.66
N ILE A 108 21.33 -7.83 19.19
CA ILE A 108 19.90 -7.73 19.56
C ILE A 108 19.17 -9.09 19.58
N MET A 109 19.62 -10.07 18.79
CA MET A 109 19.05 -11.42 18.74
C MET A 109 19.74 -12.47 19.63
N ASN A 110 20.96 -12.21 20.12
CA ASN A 110 21.80 -13.13 20.90
C ASN A 110 21.92 -12.78 22.40
N GLY A 111 21.29 -11.70 22.86
CA GLY A 111 21.22 -11.29 24.28
C GLY A 111 19.78 -11.15 24.77
N ASN A 112 19.59 -11.07 26.10
CA ASN A 112 18.30 -11.00 26.78
C ASN A 112 17.56 -9.64 26.63
N HIS A 113 17.82 -8.89 25.56
CA HIS A 113 17.55 -7.44 25.55
C HIS A 113 16.50 -7.06 24.51
N THR A 114 15.22 -7.17 24.91
CA THR A 114 14.16 -6.28 24.39
C THR A 114 14.38 -4.80 24.78
N ASP A 115 15.56 -4.45 25.33
CA ASP A 115 15.96 -3.10 25.76
C ASP A 115 15.73 -2.03 24.68
N PHE A 116 15.74 -2.38 23.39
CA PHE A 116 15.46 -1.41 22.32
C PHE A 116 14.01 -0.88 22.34
N LEU A 117 13.07 -1.57 23.01
CA LEU A 117 11.68 -1.17 23.21
C LEU A 117 11.36 -0.75 24.65
N LYS A 118 12.34 -0.84 25.56
CA LYS A 118 12.13 -0.66 27.01
C LYS A 118 11.55 0.70 27.38
N ASP A 119 11.98 1.75 26.69
CA ASP A 119 11.58 3.14 26.93
C ASP A 119 10.77 3.73 25.76
N VAL A 120 10.27 2.87 24.86
CA VAL A 120 9.54 3.33 23.68
C VAL A 120 8.05 3.46 23.99
N THR A 121 7.57 4.70 23.99
CA THR A 121 6.14 4.99 24.18
C THR A 121 5.36 4.75 22.89
N PRO A 122 4.30 3.91 22.90
CA PRO A 122 3.48 3.70 21.73
C PRO A 122 2.74 4.99 21.33
N LYS A 123 2.62 5.20 20.02
CA LYS A 123 1.96 6.34 19.37
C LYS A 123 0.98 5.83 18.33
N PRO A 124 -0.19 6.48 18.14
CA PRO A 124 -1.22 6.08 17.17
C PRO A 124 -0.76 6.35 15.72
N ILE A 125 0.30 5.69 15.29
CA ILE A 125 0.95 5.83 13.99
C ILE A 125 0.95 4.46 13.33
N HIS A 126 0.54 4.44 12.07
CA HIS A 126 0.70 3.33 11.16
C HIS A 126 1.88 3.59 10.24
N SER A 127 2.89 2.71 10.32
CA SER A 127 4.01 2.68 9.39
C SER A 127 3.51 2.13 8.06
N HIS A 128 3.06 3.04 7.20
CA HIS A 128 2.64 2.73 5.84
C HIS A 128 3.86 2.25 5.03
N ASN A 129 3.64 1.27 4.16
CA ASN A 129 4.70 0.61 3.38
C ASN A 129 5.90 0.24 4.26
N ASP A 130 5.67 -0.40 5.41
CA ASP A 130 6.73 -0.66 6.41
C ASP A 130 7.92 -1.48 5.85
N TYR A 131 7.67 -2.28 4.82
CA TYR A 131 8.72 -3.00 4.09
C TYR A 131 9.60 -2.09 3.22
N TRP A 132 9.38 -0.78 3.13
CA TRP A 132 10.35 0.17 2.58
C TRP A 132 11.34 0.68 3.61
N ARG A 133 11.08 0.45 4.91
CA ARG A 133 12.03 0.78 5.97
C ARG A 133 13.31 -0.03 5.79
N LYS A 134 14.42 0.58 6.21
CA LYS A 134 15.74 -0.07 6.22
C LYS A 134 15.73 -1.39 6.99
N VAL A 135 15.12 -1.38 8.18
CA VAL A 135 14.89 -2.56 9.01
C VAL A 135 13.38 -2.62 9.28
N PRO A 136 12.60 -3.32 8.42
CA PRO A 136 11.16 -3.47 8.60
C PRO A 136 10.81 -3.99 10.00
N LEU A 137 9.60 -3.67 10.47
CA LEU A 137 9.09 -3.83 11.81
C LEU A 137 9.87 -3.03 12.86
N PHE A 138 11.17 -3.26 13.01
CA PHE A 138 11.97 -2.68 14.08
C PHE A 138 12.08 -1.15 13.99
N SER A 139 12.27 -0.60 12.78
CA SER A 139 12.28 0.85 12.57
C SER A 139 10.97 1.50 13.02
N ALA A 140 9.82 0.87 12.74
CA ALA A 140 8.51 1.37 13.14
C ALA A 140 8.29 1.27 14.65
N LEU A 141 8.59 0.10 15.24
CA LEU A 141 8.48 -0.12 16.67
C LEU A 141 9.34 0.86 17.46
N GLN A 142 10.57 1.17 17.02
CA GLN A 142 11.43 2.14 17.69
C GLN A 142 10.86 3.57 17.70
N GLN A 143 10.03 3.92 16.71
CA GLN A 143 9.31 5.20 16.67
C GLN A 143 7.99 5.16 17.45
N GLY A 144 7.66 4.04 18.09
CA GLY A 144 6.42 3.85 18.84
C GLY A 144 5.22 3.50 17.96
N CYS A 145 5.39 3.18 16.67
CA CYS A 145 4.24 2.89 15.80
C CYS A 145 3.47 1.66 16.30
N ILE A 146 2.18 1.81 16.56
CA ILE A 146 1.30 0.71 17.00
C ILE A 146 0.68 -0.07 15.85
N SER A 147 1.06 0.24 14.62
CA SER A 147 0.51 -0.40 13.42
C SER A 147 1.57 -0.43 12.32
N VAL A 148 1.69 -1.54 11.61
CA VAL A 148 2.62 -1.76 10.48
C VAL A 148 1.89 -2.45 9.34
N GLU A 149 2.39 -2.27 8.12
CA GLU A 149 1.81 -2.82 6.89
C GLU A 149 2.72 -3.84 6.21
N ALA A 150 2.11 -4.90 5.66
CA ALA A 150 2.75 -5.88 4.79
C ALA A 150 1.93 -6.09 3.51
N ASP A 151 2.48 -5.68 2.37
CA ASP A 151 1.92 -5.93 1.04
C ASP A 151 2.34 -7.31 0.57
N VAL A 152 1.45 -8.30 0.62
CA VAL A 152 1.78 -9.70 0.40
C VAL A 152 1.40 -10.20 -0.99
N TRP A 153 2.33 -10.96 -1.57
CA TRP A 153 2.21 -11.57 -2.89
C TRP A 153 2.43 -13.07 -2.80
N LEU A 154 1.52 -13.84 -3.39
CA LEU A 154 1.65 -15.28 -3.58
C LEU A 154 1.82 -15.58 -5.07
N PHE A 155 2.73 -16.49 -5.39
CA PHE A 155 2.98 -16.91 -6.75
C PHE A 155 2.76 -18.40 -6.92
N GLU A 156 2.16 -18.81 -8.05
CA GLU A 156 1.85 -20.22 -8.34
C GLU A 156 3.09 -21.07 -8.68
N GLN A 157 4.23 -20.43 -8.99
CA GLN A 157 5.42 -21.18 -9.42
C GLN A 157 5.91 -22.12 -8.30
N PRO A 158 6.25 -23.39 -8.58
CA PRO A 158 6.57 -24.40 -7.57
C PRO A 158 7.63 -23.99 -6.55
N GLU A 159 8.64 -23.23 -6.96
CA GLU A 159 9.73 -22.74 -6.13
C GLU A 159 9.37 -21.51 -5.28
N ARG A 160 8.21 -20.90 -5.54
CA ARG A 160 7.73 -19.66 -4.90
C ARG A 160 6.43 -19.83 -4.13
N ARG A 161 5.67 -20.90 -4.38
CA ARG A 161 4.33 -21.16 -3.84
C ARG A 161 4.24 -21.23 -2.32
N ASP A 162 5.34 -21.55 -1.65
CA ASP A 162 5.37 -21.70 -0.20
C ASP A 162 5.69 -20.38 0.52
N HIS A 163 6.00 -19.32 -0.22
CA HIS A 163 6.41 -18.03 0.31
C HIS A 163 5.42 -16.93 -0.04
N LEU A 164 5.10 -16.10 0.96
CA LEU A 164 4.46 -14.81 0.74
C LEU A 164 5.58 -13.77 0.66
N TYR A 165 5.79 -13.21 -0.51
CA TYR A 165 6.76 -12.14 -0.71
C TYR A 165 6.14 -10.80 -0.28
N VAL A 166 6.98 -9.89 0.19
CA VAL A 166 6.52 -8.56 0.62
C VAL A 166 7.13 -7.45 -0.21
N GLY A 167 6.28 -6.58 -0.75
CA GLY A 167 6.67 -5.39 -1.51
C GLY A 167 5.48 -4.67 -2.13
N HIS A 168 5.66 -3.41 -2.53
CA HIS A 168 4.57 -2.60 -3.08
C HIS A 168 4.20 -3.05 -4.49
N ASP A 169 5.21 -3.31 -5.30
CA ASP A 169 5.11 -3.76 -6.68
C ASP A 169 5.95 -5.03 -6.88
N GLU A 170 5.61 -5.83 -7.89
CA GLU A 170 6.31 -7.08 -8.20
C GLU A 170 7.82 -6.89 -8.43
N ASP A 171 8.24 -5.78 -9.04
CA ASP A 171 9.65 -5.43 -9.29
C ASP A 171 10.46 -5.17 -8.01
N SER A 172 9.79 -4.88 -6.89
CA SER A 172 10.43 -4.60 -5.60
C SER A 172 10.69 -5.87 -4.76
N LEU A 173 10.13 -7.01 -5.18
CA LEU A 173 10.17 -8.25 -4.43
C LEU A 173 11.57 -8.84 -4.42
N LYS A 174 11.97 -9.40 -3.28
CA LYS A 174 13.24 -10.09 -3.12
C LYS A 174 13.05 -11.45 -2.45
N PRO A 175 13.85 -12.48 -2.82
CA PRO A 175 13.72 -13.82 -2.27
C PRO A 175 13.79 -13.90 -0.74
N ASP A 176 14.59 -13.03 -0.12
CA ASP A 176 14.82 -12.96 1.33
C ASP A 176 13.78 -12.10 2.08
N ARG A 177 12.91 -11.39 1.35
CA ARG A 177 11.89 -10.48 1.89
C ARG A 177 10.52 -11.13 1.82
N THR A 178 10.24 -11.94 2.84
CA THR A 178 8.99 -12.70 2.96
C THR A 178 8.19 -12.23 4.18
N PHE A 179 6.90 -12.55 4.21
CA PHE A 179 6.02 -12.26 5.34
C PHE A 179 6.55 -12.89 6.63
N GLN A 180 7.07 -14.12 6.53
CA GLN A 180 7.75 -14.81 7.63
C GLN A 180 9.01 -14.08 8.11
N SER A 181 9.92 -13.72 7.20
CA SER A 181 11.23 -13.14 7.57
C SER A 181 11.13 -11.69 8.04
N LEU A 182 10.18 -10.90 7.51
CA LEU A 182 10.04 -9.49 7.86
C LEU A 182 9.12 -9.23 9.06
N TYR A 183 8.09 -10.06 9.27
CA TYR A 183 7.06 -9.80 10.28
C TYR A 183 6.84 -10.95 11.24
N ILE A 184 6.46 -12.14 10.77
CA ILE A 184 5.99 -13.20 11.67
C ILE A 184 7.09 -13.69 12.61
N GLN A 185 8.25 -14.09 12.09
CA GLN A 185 9.34 -14.60 12.94
C GLN A 185 9.91 -13.50 13.86
N PRO A 186 10.17 -12.27 13.40
CA PRO A 186 10.55 -11.17 14.27
C PRO A 186 9.53 -10.89 15.41
N LEU A 187 8.22 -10.95 15.12
CA LEU A 187 7.19 -10.77 16.15
C LEU A 187 7.17 -11.93 17.15
N VAL A 188 7.31 -13.17 16.68
CA VAL A 188 7.41 -14.35 17.56
C VAL A 188 8.61 -14.20 18.49
N ASP A 189 9.75 -13.79 17.94
CA ASP A 189 10.99 -13.56 18.67
C ASP A 189 10.85 -12.49 19.76
N ILE A 190 10.25 -11.35 19.42
CA ILE A 190 10.00 -10.26 20.38
C ILE A 190 9.06 -10.75 21.49
N LEU A 191 7.94 -11.37 21.13
CA LEU A 191 6.92 -11.77 22.10
C LEU A 191 7.36 -12.94 22.99
N ALA A 192 8.18 -13.87 22.49
CA ALA A 192 8.74 -14.96 23.28
C ALA A 192 9.66 -14.45 24.39
N ARG A 193 10.45 -13.42 24.09
CA ARG A 193 11.32 -12.75 25.08
C ARG A 193 10.50 -11.93 26.09
N GLN A 194 9.41 -11.30 25.63
CA GLN A 194 8.48 -10.55 26.50
C GLN A 194 7.63 -11.45 27.40
N ASN A 195 7.41 -12.70 27.00
CA ASN A 195 6.54 -13.64 27.69
C ASN A 195 7.28 -14.98 27.95
N PRO A 196 8.36 -14.98 28.76
CA PRO A 196 9.11 -16.19 29.04
C PRO A 196 8.26 -17.18 29.84
N ILE A 197 8.24 -18.45 29.40
CA ILE A 197 7.60 -19.53 30.13
C ILE A 197 8.48 -19.87 31.35
N THR A 198 7.96 -19.69 32.56
CA THR A 198 8.65 -20.07 33.80
C THR A 198 7.73 -20.87 34.71
N ASP A 199 8.29 -21.72 35.57
CA ASP A 199 7.54 -22.60 36.48
C ASP A 199 6.54 -21.83 37.39
N SER A 200 6.81 -20.55 37.63
CA SER A 200 6.02 -19.63 38.46
C SER A 200 5.10 -18.68 37.69
N TYR A 201 5.23 -18.58 36.36
CA TYR A 201 4.54 -17.58 35.54
C TYR A 201 4.07 -18.18 34.22
N ASN A 202 2.79 -18.56 34.19
CA ASN A 202 2.24 -19.34 33.07
C ASN A 202 1.43 -18.53 32.05
N PHE A 203 1.02 -17.30 32.35
CA PHE A 203 0.11 -16.56 31.47
C PHE A 203 0.29 -15.04 31.59
N SER A 204 1.22 -14.48 30.81
CA SER A 204 1.14 -13.09 30.39
C SER A 204 0.95 -12.99 28.90
N SER A 205 0.23 -11.95 28.50
CA SER A 205 -0.01 -11.60 27.11
C SER A 205 0.55 -10.21 26.86
N ARG A 206 1.81 -10.00 27.29
CA ARG A 206 2.52 -8.72 27.13
C ARG A 206 2.75 -8.45 25.65
N GLY A 207 2.41 -7.24 25.25
CA GLY A 207 2.67 -6.66 23.94
C GLY A 207 4.14 -6.40 23.68
N VAL A 208 4.43 -5.83 22.52
CA VAL A 208 5.80 -5.51 22.09
C VAL A 208 6.43 -4.35 22.87
N PHE A 209 5.61 -3.45 23.43
CA PHE A 209 6.09 -2.27 24.17
C PHE A 209 6.13 -2.52 25.68
N ASP A 210 7.31 -2.37 26.29
CA ASP A 210 7.51 -2.62 27.73
C ASP A 210 6.77 -1.64 28.62
N VAL A 211 6.76 -0.35 28.25
CA VAL A 211 6.06 0.71 28.98
C VAL A 211 4.54 0.60 28.88
N ALA A 212 4.03 -0.18 27.93
CA ALA A 212 2.62 -0.34 27.63
C ALA A 212 2.30 -1.80 27.24
N PRO A 213 2.41 -2.75 28.18
CA PRO A 213 2.34 -4.18 27.88
C PRO A 213 0.96 -4.63 27.39
N ASN A 214 -0.09 -3.81 27.49
CA ASN A 214 -1.42 -4.11 26.98
C ASN A 214 -1.68 -3.49 25.58
N GLN A 215 -0.74 -2.71 25.05
CA GLN A 215 -0.85 -2.13 23.71
C GLN A 215 -0.68 -3.25 22.66
N THR A 216 -1.75 -3.50 21.90
CA THR A 216 -1.71 -4.39 20.75
C THR A 216 -0.97 -3.73 19.60
N LEU A 217 -0.13 -4.49 18.89
CA LEU A 217 0.42 -4.09 17.60
C LEU A 217 -0.54 -4.55 16.51
N THR A 218 -0.92 -3.65 15.61
CA THR A 218 -1.73 -4.01 14.45
C THR A 218 -0.82 -4.39 13.29
N LEU A 219 -0.97 -5.61 12.76
CA LEU A 219 -0.36 -6.04 11.51
C LEU A 219 -1.41 -5.95 10.41
N LEU A 220 -1.35 -4.88 9.62
CA LEU A 220 -2.18 -4.73 8.43
C LEU A 220 -1.57 -5.52 7.28
N VAL A 221 -2.33 -6.42 6.68
CA VAL A 221 -1.91 -7.27 5.57
C VAL A 221 -2.71 -6.89 4.32
N ASP A 222 -2.03 -6.32 3.33
CA ASP A 222 -2.62 -5.96 2.03
C ASP A 222 -2.36 -7.09 1.02
N VAL A 223 -3.42 -7.78 0.61
CA VAL A 223 -3.36 -8.89 -0.34
C VAL A 223 -3.33 -8.36 -1.77
N LYS A 224 -2.18 -8.49 -2.45
CA LYS A 224 -1.97 -7.95 -3.81
C LYS A 224 -2.31 -8.91 -4.95
N THR A 225 -2.25 -10.21 -4.69
CA THR A 225 -2.52 -11.28 -5.67
C THR A 225 -3.93 -11.87 -5.50
N ALA A 226 -4.21 -13.02 -6.14
CA ALA A 226 -5.52 -13.67 -6.10
C ALA A 226 -6.01 -13.85 -4.65
N GLY A 227 -7.14 -13.23 -4.33
CA GLY A 227 -7.63 -13.05 -2.96
C GLY A 227 -7.71 -14.34 -2.16
N SER A 228 -8.44 -15.35 -2.65
CA SER A 228 -8.70 -16.59 -1.90
C SER A 228 -7.42 -17.40 -1.59
N GLU A 229 -6.54 -17.57 -2.57
CA GLU A 229 -5.32 -18.38 -2.43
C GLU A 229 -4.29 -17.67 -1.55
N THR A 230 -4.05 -16.39 -1.85
CA THR A 230 -3.10 -15.56 -1.09
C THR A 230 -3.56 -15.44 0.35
N TRP A 231 -4.86 -15.19 0.57
CA TRP A 231 -5.43 -15.09 1.91
C TRP A 231 -5.33 -16.41 2.68
N THR A 232 -5.59 -17.55 2.04
CA THR A 232 -5.42 -18.87 2.67
C THR A 232 -3.97 -19.06 3.13
N LYS A 233 -2.99 -18.67 2.30
CA LYS A 233 -1.57 -18.75 2.67
C LYS A 233 -1.19 -17.77 3.78
N VAL A 234 -1.82 -16.60 3.85
CA VAL A 234 -1.63 -15.68 4.99
C VAL A 234 -2.10 -16.35 6.28
N ILE A 235 -3.30 -16.93 6.30
CA ILE A 235 -3.86 -17.62 7.48
C ILE A 235 -2.92 -18.74 7.94
N GLU A 236 -2.37 -19.52 7.02
CA GLU A 236 -1.37 -20.55 7.29
C GLU A 236 -0.11 -19.96 7.94
N GLN A 237 0.44 -18.87 7.39
CA GLN A 237 1.67 -18.27 7.90
C GLN A 237 1.52 -17.53 9.24
N LEU A 238 0.28 -17.27 9.68
CA LEU A 238 -0.01 -16.75 11.02
C LEU A 238 0.12 -17.80 12.14
N GLU A 239 0.24 -19.09 11.80
CA GLU A 239 0.25 -20.20 12.77
C GLU A 239 1.24 -20.02 13.94
N PRO A 240 2.49 -19.54 13.73
CA PRO A 240 3.42 -19.34 14.84
C PRO A 240 2.93 -18.37 15.92
N LEU A 241 2.13 -17.37 15.55
CA LEU A 241 1.51 -16.44 16.51
C LEU A 241 0.24 -17.04 17.12
N ARG A 242 -0.53 -17.79 16.31
CA ARG A 242 -1.78 -18.45 16.70
C ARG A 242 -1.56 -19.51 17.77
N GLU A 243 -0.62 -20.43 17.56
CA GLU A 243 -0.36 -21.55 18.48
C GLU A 243 0.09 -21.08 19.88
N ARG A 244 0.66 -19.87 19.95
CA ARG A 244 1.09 -19.20 21.19
C ARG A 244 0.01 -18.33 21.83
N GLY A 245 -1.17 -18.26 21.22
CA GLY A 245 -2.30 -17.46 21.72
C GLY A 245 -2.08 -15.96 21.64
N TRP A 246 -1.24 -15.48 20.73
CA TRP A 246 -0.85 -14.06 20.62
C TRP A 246 -1.68 -13.24 19.63
N LEU A 247 -2.63 -13.87 18.93
CA LEU A 247 -3.53 -13.18 17.99
C LEU A 247 -4.84 -12.77 18.65
N THR A 248 -5.21 -11.50 18.48
CA THR A 248 -6.52 -10.99 18.88
C THR A 248 -7.55 -11.75 18.08
N HIS A 249 -8.58 -12.27 18.74
CA HIS A 249 -9.53 -13.16 18.09
C HIS A 249 -10.96 -12.91 18.51
N PHE A 250 -11.85 -13.18 17.57
CA PHE A 250 -13.26 -13.39 17.80
C PHE A 250 -13.48 -14.83 18.24
N ALA A 251 -14.21 -15.03 19.34
CA ALA A 251 -14.76 -16.32 19.73
C ALA A 251 -16.20 -16.13 20.24
N ASN A 252 -17.15 -16.85 19.63
CA ASN A 252 -18.54 -16.91 20.08
C ASN A 252 -19.18 -15.55 20.42
N GLY A 253 -19.02 -14.57 19.53
CA GLY A 253 -19.61 -13.23 19.69
C GLY A 253 -18.74 -12.23 20.46
N THR A 254 -17.59 -12.64 20.99
CA THR A 254 -16.72 -11.79 21.84
C THR A 254 -15.33 -11.64 21.24
N ILE A 255 -14.74 -10.44 21.37
CA ILE A 255 -13.35 -10.17 20.98
C ILE A 255 -12.42 -10.29 22.18
N HIS A 256 -11.39 -11.12 22.04
CA HIS A 256 -10.33 -11.34 23.00
C HIS A 256 -9.05 -10.68 22.51
N LYS A 257 -8.71 -9.52 23.10
CA LYS A 257 -7.50 -8.76 22.75
C LYS A 257 -6.23 -9.51 23.14
N ARG A 258 -5.24 -9.52 22.25
CA ARG A 258 -3.92 -10.13 22.41
C ARG A 258 -2.82 -9.20 21.86
N PRO A 259 -1.53 -9.56 21.99
CA PRO A 259 -0.41 -8.69 21.61
C PRO A 259 -0.45 -8.25 20.16
N ILE A 260 -0.99 -9.07 19.26
CA ILE A 260 -1.08 -8.79 17.83
C ILE A 260 -2.54 -8.79 17.38
N THR A 261 -2.95 -7.76 16.66
CA THR A 261 -4.23 -7.74 15.94
C THR A 261 -3.95 -7.77 14.44
N VAL A 262 -4.41 -8.80 13.74
CA VAL A 262 -4.24 -8.90 12.28
C VAL A 262 -5.43 -8.27 11.60
N VAL A 263 -5.17 -7.35 10.67
CA VAL A 263 -6.20 -6.67 9.88
C VAL A 263 -5.90 -6.85 8.41
N CYS A 264 -6.90 -7.16 7.61
CA CYS A 264 -6.72 -7.59 6.24
C CYS A 264 -7.42 -6.64 5.28
N THR A 265 -6.72 -6.27 4.20
CA THR A 265 -7.16 -5.31 3.18
C THR A 265 -6.79 -5.79 1.78
N GLY A 266 -6.90 -4.93 0.77
CA GLY A 266 -6.61 -5.27 -0.63
C GLY A 266 -7.61 -6.26 -1.22
N ASN A 267 -7.12 -7.28 -1.91
CA ASN A 267 -7.96 -8.33 -2.52
C ASN A 267 -8.50 -9.36 -1.52
N THR A 268 -8.53 -9.06 -0.22
CA THR A 268 -9.03 -9.99 0.81
C THR A 268 -10.53 -10.26 0.62
N PRO A 269 -10.95 -11.52 0.39
CA PRO A 269 -12.37 -11.86 0.21
C PRO A 269 -13.13 -11.83 1.55
N PHE A 270 -13.98 -10.82 1.74
CA PHE A 270 -14.74 -10.62 2.98
C PHE A 270 -15.58 -11.85 3.37
N ASP A 271 -16.25 -12.49 2.41
CA ASP A 271 -17.09 -13.67 2.68
C ASP A 271 -16.29 -14.85 3.25
N LEU A 272 -15.06 -15.05 2.77
CA LEU A 272 -14.15 -16.07 3.28
C LEU A 272 -13.62 -15.68 4.67
N LEU A 273 -13.33 -14.40 4.88
CA LEU A 273 -12.90 -13.89 6.19
C LEU A 273 -13.96 -14.16 7.26
N VAL A 274 -15.25 -13.92 6.97
CA VAL A 274 -16.34 -14.11 7.96
C VAL A 274 -16.96 -15.51 7.96
N GLN A 275 -16.48 -16.43 7.10
CA GLN A 275 -17.07 -17.77 6.93
C GLN A 275 -17.15 -18.56 8.24
N ASN A 276 -16.10 -18.52 9.06
CA ASN A 276 -16.13 -19.16 10.37
C ASN A 276 -16.84 -18.24 11.38
N THR A 277 -18.03 -18.62 11.78
CA THR A 277 -18.90 -17.85 12.70
C THR A 277 -18.61 -18.12 14.18
N THR A 278 -17.68 -19.03 14.49
CA THR A 278 -17.36 -19.43 15.87
C THR A 278 -16.01 -18.92 16.34
N TYR A 279 -15.01 -18.91 15.46
CA TYR A 279 -13.64 -18.48 15.80
C TYR A 279 -12.94 -17.86 14.59
N ARG A 280 -12.27 -16.71 14.80
CA ARG A 280 -11.38 -16.04 13.81
C ARG A 280 -10.32 -15.23 14.55
N ASP A 281 -9.10 -15.20 14.07
CA ASP A 281 -7.99 -14.44 14.67
C ASP A 281 -7.42 -13.34 13.77
N TYR A 282 -8.31 -12.80 12.94
CA TYR A 282 -8.06 -11.74 11.98
C TYR A 282 -9.35 -10.94 11.75
N PHE A 283 -9.18 -9.70 11.30
CA PHE A 283 -10.26 -8.73 11.11
C PHE A 283 -10.13 -8.06 9.75
N PHE A 284 -11.22 -7.47 9.27
CA PHE A 284 -11.24 -6.75 8.00
C PHE A 284 -10.94 -5.24 8.17
N ASP A 285 -10.34 -4.63 7.15
CA ASP A 285 -10.29 -3.18 6.96
C ASP A 285 -11.50 -2.74 6.13
N ALA A 286 -12.54 -2.24 6.80
CA ALA A 286 -13.79 -1.89 6.14
C ALA A 286 -13.64 -0.63 5.26
N PRO A 287 -14.37 -0.53 4.14
CA PRO A 287 -14.36 0.67 3.31
C PRO A 287 -15.09 1.83 4.00
N LEU A 288 -14.36 2.77 4.58
CA LEU A 288 -14.95 3.87 5.37
C LEU A 288 -15.95 4.72 4.55
N ALA A 289 -15.69 4.92 3.25
CA ALA A 289 -16.59 5.68 2.38
C ALA A 289 -17.94 5.00 2.11
N LYS A 290 -18.06 3.68 2.34
CA LYS A 290 -19.27 2.87 2.12
C LYS A 290 -19.63 2.06 3.36
N LEU A 291 -19.24 2.57 4.53
CA LEU A 291 -19.31 1.80 5.76
C LEU A 291 -20.75 1.46 6.17
N SER A 292 -21.69 2.37 5.88
CA SER A 292 -23.14 2.19 6.11
C SER A 292 -23.74 1.04 5.29
N ASP A 293 -23.15 0.72 4.14
CA ASP A 293 -23.76 -0.15 3.14
C ASP A 293 -23.42 -1.63 3.39
N GLY A 294 -22.43 -1.89 4.24
CA GLY A 294 -21.93 -3.23 4.52
C GLY A 294 -22.18 -3.73 5.94
N PRO A 295 -22.06 -5.06 6.14
CA PRO A 295 -22.27 -5.72 7.43
C PRO A 295 -21.08 -5.54 8.38
N TYR A 296 -20.42 -4.38 8.36
CA TYR A 296 -19.19 -4.13 9.12
C TYR A 296 -19.50 -3.68 10.55
N ASP A 297 -18.89 -4.36 11.51
CA ASP A 297 -18.90 -4.03 12.94
C ASP A 297 -17.64 -4.57 13.62
N ALA A 298 -17.48 -4.26 14.91
CA ALA A 298 -16.32 -4.66 15.72
C ALA A 298 -16.10 -6.18 15.84
N THR A 299 -17.04 -7.04 15.42
CA THR A 299 -16.90 -8.51 15.47
C THR A 299 -16.22 -9.09 14.22
N ASN A 300 -16.20 -8.32 13.12
CA ASN A 300 -15.62 -8.76 11.85
C ASN A 300 -14.56 -7.80 11.29
N SER A 301 -14.64 -6.52 11.65
CA SER A 301 -13.74 -5.47 11.18
C SER A 301 -13.03 -4.82 12.37
N TYR A 302 -11.84 -4.26 12.11
CA TYR A 302 -11.07 -3.51 13.11
C TYR A 302 -10.86 -2.07 12.68
N TYR A 303 -10.39 -1.88 11.44
CA TYR A 303 -10.29 -0.58 10.81
C TYR A 303 -11.49 -0.29 9.92
N ALA A 304 -11.70 1.00 9.68
CA ALA A 304 -12.41 1.50 8.53
C ALA A 304 -11.53 2.54 7.85
N SER A 305 -11.09 2.25 6.62
CA SER A 305 -10.12 3.07 5.90
C SER A 305 -10.64 3.67 4.60
N VAL A 306 -10.06 4.80 4.19
CA VAL A 306 -10.31 5.47 2.90
C VAL A 306 -9.11 6.34 2.51
N SER A 307 -8.89 6.57 1.22
CA SER A 307 -7.94 7.62 0.81
C SER A 307 -8.47 8.99 1.18
N LEU A 308 -7.59 9.91 1.59
CA LEU A 308 -7.98 11.27 1.87
C LEU A 308 -8.62 11.92 0.63
N GLY A 309 -7.98 11.77 -0.54
CA GLY A 309 -8.52 12.27 -1.80
C GLY A 309 -9.88 11.67 -2.17
N GLY A 310 -10.09 10.37 -1.95
CA GLY A 310 -11.38 9.72 -2.19
C GLY A 310 -12.46 10.14 -1.20
N ALA A 311 -12.08 10.48 0.03
CA ALA A 311 -13.00 10.96 1.05
C ALA A 311 -13.39 12.42 0.83
N VAL A 312 -12.44 13.34 0.73
CA VAL A 312 -12.72 14.78 0.77
C VAL A 312 -12.39 15.53 -0.53
N GLY A 313 -11.85 14.84 -1.54
CA GLY A 313 -11.40 15.46 -2.78
C GLY A 313 -10.05 16.17 -2.62
N SER A 314 -9.76 17.10 -3.53
CA SER A 314 -8.51 17.87 -3.50
C SER A 314 -8.46 18.86 -2.33
N THR A 315 -7.32 18.94 -1.66
CA THR A 315 -7.06 19.95 -0.63
C THR A 315 -6.66 21.28 -1.29
N TRP A 316 -7.37 22.37 -1.01
CA TRP A 316 -7.11 23.67 -1.62
C TRP A 316 -5.99 24.40 -0.86
N PHE A 317 -4.91 24.77 -1.56
CA PHE A 317 -3.69 25.38 -0.98
C PHE A 317 -3.12 24.65 0.26
N GLY A 318 -3.34 23.33 0.35
CA GLY A 318 -2.82 22.53 1.46
C GLY A 318 -3.58 22.64 2.77
N SER A 319 -4.84 23.10 2.73
CA SER A 319 -5.74 23.12 3.89
C SER A 319 -7.06 22.40 3.58
N LEU A 320 -7.69 21.85 4.63
CA LEU A 320 -9.03 21.28 4.56
C LEU A 320 -10.08 22.38 4.78
N ARG A 321 -11.05 22.45 3.88
CA ARG A 321 -12.21 23.36 4.01
C ARG A 321 -13.17 22.86 5.08
N GLY A 322 -14.01 23.74 5.62
CA GLY A 322 -14.95 23.38 6.71
C GLY A 322 -15.93 22.26 6.35
N ASP A 323 -16.34 22.16 5.08
CA ASP A 323 -17.16 21.05 4.57
C ASP A 323 -16.38 19.73 4.49
N GLN A 324 -15.10 19.78 4.11
CA GLN A 324 -14.18 18.63 4.12
C GLN A 324 -13.93 18.12 5.54
N VAL A 325 -13.63 19.02 6.48
CA VAL A 325 -13.51 18.71 7.91
C VAL A 325 -14.81 18.14 8.46
N GLY A 326 -15.96 18.75 8.14
CA GLY A 326 -17.26 18.23 8.53
C GLY A 326 -17.56 16.84 7.98
N LYS A 327 -17.03 16.50 6.79
CA LYS A 327 -17.13 15.15 6.22
C LYS A 327 -16.25 14.15 6.96
N ILE A 328 -15.00 14.50 7.28
CA ILE A 328 -14.10 13.68 8.10
C ILE A 328 -14.76 13.36 9.44
N ARG A 329 -15.25 14.37 10.16
CA ARG A 329 -15.93 14.19 11.45
C ARG A 329 -17.10 13.22 11.38
N ARG A 330 -17.93 13.30 10.33
CA ARG A 330 -19.04 12.36 10.13
C ARG A 330 -18.56 10.94 9.90
N GLN A 331 -17.59 10.75 9.01
CA GLN A 331 -17.03 9.43 8.72
C GLN A 331 -16.37 8.80 9.94
N VAL A 332 -15.58 9.56 10.70
CA VAL A 332 -14.99 9.11 11.97
C VAL A 332 -16.10 8.69 12.94
N GLY A 333 -17.15 9.50 13.09
CA GLY A 333 -18.30 9.15 13.92
C GLY A 333 -19.03 7.88 13.47
N GLU A 334 -19.18 7.66 12.16
CA GLU A 334 -19.77 6.44 11.59
C GLU A 334 -18.91 5.20 11.89
N ALA A 335 -17.59 5.31 11.80
CA ALA A 335 -16.66 4.25 12.19
C ALA A 335 -16.79 3.90 13.68
N HIS A 336 -16.75 4.93 14.53
CA HIS A 336 -16.87 4.76 15.98
C HIS A 336 -18.23 4.18 16.39
N ALA A 337 -19.32 4.56 15.72
CA ALA A 337 -20.65 4.00 15.96
C ALA A 337 -20.74 2.49 15.66
N LYS A 338 -19.89 1.98 14.77
CA LYS A 338 -19.74 0.55 14.47
C LYS A 338 -18.64 -0.13 15.30
N GLY A 339 -18.01 0.60 16.21
CA GLY A 339 -16.90 0.13 17.05
C GLY A 339 -15.58 -0.05 16.28
N LEU A 340 -15.45 0.60 15.12
CA LEU A 340 -14.28 0.52 14.24
C LEU A 340 -13.38 1.74 14.41
N LYS A 341 -12.11 1.56 14.04
CA LYS A 341 -11.08 2.59 14.09
C LYS A 341 -10.94 3.27 12.74
N ALA A 342 -11.10 4.59 12.68
CA ALA A 342 -10.98 5.34 11.43
C ALA A 342 -9.49 5.53 11.04
N ARG A 343 -9.17 5.33 9.76
CA ARG A 343 -7.85 5.58 9.18
C ARG A 343 -7.96 6.23 7.80
N TYR A 344 -7.11 7.22 7.52
CA TYR A 344 -7.02 7.85 6.20
C TYR A 344 -5.64 7.59 5.60
N TRP A 345 -5.59 7.11 4.36
CA TRP A 345 -4.36 6.86 3.61
C TRP A 345 -4.21 7.83 2.42
N ASP A 346 -3.11 7.75 1.67
CA ASP A 346 -2.76 8.71 0.60
C ASP A 346 -2.71 10.16 1.13
N LEU A 347 -2.01 10.34 2.25
CA LEU A 347 -1.82 11.65 2.86
C LEU A 347 -0.68 12.39 2.13
N PRO A 348 -0.75 13.72 1.97
CA PRO A 348 0.27 14.44 1.23
C PRO A 348 1.63 14.40 1.93
N GLU A 349 2.68 14.07 1.19
CA GLU A 349 4.05 14.06 1.72
C GLU A 349 4.70 15.46 1.74
N TRP A 350 4.36 16.30 0.77
CA TRP A 350 4.97 17.62 0.56
C TRP A 350 3.94 18.63 0.02
N PRO A 351 4.02 19.93 0.40
CA PRO A 351 4.94 20.54 1.36
C PRO A 351 4.79 20.03 2.80
N VAL A 352 5.88 20.03 3.58
CA VAL A 352 5.89 19.55 4.98
C VAL A 352 4.88 20.31 5.86
N THR A 353 4.68 21.61 5.59
CA THR A 353 3.67 22.43 6.29
C THR A 353 2.26 21.90 6.04
N THR A 354 1.91 21.63 4.77
CA THR A 354 0.64 21.04 4.35
C THR A 354 0.43 19.67 4.96
N ARG A 355 1.44 18.79 4.85
CA ARG A 355 1.43 17.44 5.45
C ARG A 355 1.10 17.51 6.93
N ASN A 356 1.88 18.29 7.68
CA ASN A 356 1.73 18.39 9.12
C ASN A 356 0.36 18.97 9.52
N HIS A 357 -0.12 19.99 8.78
CA HIS A 357 -1.45 20.57 9.04
C HIS A 357 -2.59 19.56 8.82
N ILE A 358 -2.50 18.74 7.77
CA ILE A 358 -3.46 17.68 7.51
C ILE A 358 -3.39 16.59 8.57
N TRP A 359 -2.19 16.18 8.98
CA TRP A 359 -2.03 15.22 10.08
C TRP A 359 -2.67 15.73 11.37
N ASP A 360 -2.40 16.98 11.75
CA ASP A 360 -3.00 17.59 12.94
C ASP A 360 -4.52 17.62 12.84
N THR A 361 -5.06 18.08 11.71
CA THR A 361 -6.50 18.15 11.50
C THR A 361 -7.15 16.76 11.60
N LEU A 362 -6.56 15.73 11.00
CA LEU A 362 -7.11 14.37 11.07
C LEU A 362 -7.14 13.85 12.51
N MET A 363 -6.06 14.03 13.26
CA MET A 363 -5.98 13.56 14.65
C MET A 363 -6.91 14.38 15.56
N GLU A 364 -7.02 15.70 15.36
CA GLU A 364 -7.98 16.56 16.07
C GLU A 364 -9.45 16.17 15.80
N GLU A 365 -9.75 15.68 14.60
CA GLU A 365 -11.08 15.18 14.22
C GLU A 365 -11.36 13.74 14.70
N GLY A 366 -10.43 13.13 15.44
CA GLY A 366 -10.62 11.83 16.09
C GLY A 366 -10.26 10.62 15.25
N VAL A 367 -9.46 10.78 14.19
CA VAL A 367 -8.86 9.64 13.47
C VAL A 367 -8.00 8.82 14.44
N ASP A 368 -8.23 7.51 14.49
CA ASP A 368 -7.64 6.64 15.52
C ASP A 368 -6.15 6.38 15.34
N VAL A 369 -5.70 6.35 14.09
CA VAL A 369 -4.32 6.02 13.70
C VAL A 369 -3.92 6.85 12.49
N LEU A 370 -2.81 7.58 12.62
CA LEU A 370 -2.20 8.34 11.53
C LEU A 370 -1.45 7.42 10.57
N ASN A 371 -1.86 7.37 9.31
CA ASN A 371 -1.10 6.71 8.25
C ASN A 371 0.11 7.58 7.85
N ALA A 372 1.34 7.10 8.07
CA ALA A 372 2.53 7.92 7.82
C ALA A 372 3.63 7.17 7.06
N ASP A 373 4.10 7.78 5.96
CA ASP A 373 5.34 7.39 5.29
C ASP A 373 6.58 7.98 6.00
N ASP A 374 6.49 9.17 6.60
CA ASP A 374 7.58 9.76 7.41
C ASP A 374 7.31 9.53 8.91
N ILE A 375 7.51 8.29 9.36
CA ILE A 375 7.25 7.87 10.75
C ILE A 375 8.10 8.61 11.77
N LYS A 376 9.29 9.09 11.39
CA LYS A 376 10.16 9.86 12.30
C LYS A 376 9.60 11.27 12.53
N ALA A 377 9.12 11.92 11.47
CA ALA A 377 8.44 13.20 11.64
C ALA A 377 7.13 13.04 12.41
N ALA A 378 6.36 11.98 12.14
CA ALA A 378 5.13 11.69 12.88
C ALA A 378 5.41 11.43 14.36
N ALA A 379 6.47 10.68 14.69
CA ALA A 379 6.84 10.35 16.07
C ALA A 379 7.42 11.53 16.86
N LYS A 380 7.90 12.60 16.21
CA LYS A 380 8.30 13.84 16.89
C LYS A 380 7.11 14.66 17.38
N ARG A 381 5.90 14.32 16.94
CA ARG A 381 4.66 14.99 17.35
C ARG A 381 4.01 14.25 18.50
N GLU A 382 3.24 14.99 19.27
CA GLU A 382 2.42 14.48 20.36
C GLU A 382 0.98 14.43 19.87
N TRP A 383 0.51 13.21 19.64
CA TRP A 383 -0.87 12.94 19.24
C TRP A 383 -1.70 12.79 20.51
N LYS A 384 -2.74 13.61 20.65
CA LYS A 384 -3.63 13.60 21.82
C LYS A 384 -4.93 12.89 21.52
#